data_AF-A0A8T6G8C1-F1
#
_entry.id   AF-A0A8T6G8C1-F1
#
_cell.length_a   1.000
_cell.length_b   1.000
_cell.length_c   1.000
_cell.angle_alpha   90.00
_cell.angle_beta   90.00
_cell.angle_gamma   90.00
#
_symmetry.space_group_name_H-M   'P 1'
#
loop_
_entity.id
_entity.type
_entity.pdbx_description
1 polymer ?
#
loop_
_entity_poly.entity_id
_entity_poly.type
_entity_poly.pdbx_seq_one_letter_code
_entity_poly.pdbx_strand_id
1 'polypeptide(L)'
;MHCRDFALGAGRPIKENYVDSGQVRFVYRHFAFLGQESVWAAEATECADEQGRFWDYHDILFDNWAGTNIGAYNYNNLIGFARILELDEEQFATCLNERRYVDRVRSDTEFAENNGVTSTPTVFVNGERVRGVDFAPFRDAIEAALAATQ
;
A
#
# COMPACT_ATOMS: atom_id res chain seq x y z
N MET A 1 -12.12 7.28 2.35
CA MET A 1 -10.75 7.56 2.82
C MET A 1 -9.88 7.49 1.60
N HIS A 2 -9.25 8.58 1.15
CA HIS A 2 -8.73 8.66 -0.22
C HIS A 2 -7.78 7.52 -0.64
N CYS A 3 -6.91 7.01 0.24
CA CYS A 3 -6.07 5.84 -0.09
C CYS A 3 -6.87 4.58 -0.34
N ARG A 4 -7.92 4.33 0.46
CA ARG A 4 -8.84 3.20 0.28
C ARG A 4 -9.56 3.36 -1.04
N ASP A 5 -10.08 4.56 -1.30
CA ASP A 5 -10.85 4.83 -2.50
C ASP A 5 -9.97 4.64 -3.75
N PHE A 6 -8.69 5.05 -3.69
CA PHE A 6 -7.70 4.74 -4.73
C PHE A 6 -7.36 3.26 -4.83
N ALA A 7 -7.06 2.57 -3.73
CA ALA A 7 -6.68 1.16 -3.74
C ALA A 7 -7.77 0.30 -4.39
N LEU A 8 -9.02 0.53 -4.01
CA LEU A 8 -10.19 -0.18 -4.54
C LEU A 8 -10.59 0.29 -5.95
N GLY A 9 -10.38 1.57 -6.26
CA GLY A 9 -10.80 2.18 -7.53
C GLY A 9 -9.77 2.01 -8.65
N ALA A 10 -8.60 2.60 -8.52
CA ALA A 10 -7.56 2.60 -9.54
C ALA A 10 -6.46 1.56 -9.28
N GLY A 11 -6.08 1.34 -8.02
CA GLY A 11 -4.97 0.46 -7.64
C GLY A 11 -5.14 -0.97 -8.14
N ARG A 12 -6.29 -1.59 -7.86
CA ARG A 12 -6.62 -2.95 -8.33
C ARG A 12 -6.60 -3.07 -9.86
N PRO A 13 -7.33 -2.24 -10.63
CA PRO A 13 -7.25 -2.30 -12.09
C PRO A 13 -5.85 -2.04 -12.64
N ILE A 14 -5.05 -1.15 -12.04
CA ILE A 14 -3.65 -0.95 -12.47
C ILE A 14 -2.86 -2.25 -12.33
N LYS A 15 -3.01 -2.94 -11.19
CA LYS A 15 -2.33 -4.21 -10.94
C LYS A 15 -2.75 -5.26 -11.98
N GLU A 16 -4.05 -5.48 -12.11
CA GLU A 16 -4.63 -6.52 -12.98
C GLU A 16 -4.30 -6.29 -14.47
N ASN A 17 -4.38 -5.06 -14.96
CA ASN A 17 -4.23 -4.77 -16.39
C ASN A 17 -2.76 -4.61 -16.80
N TYR A 18 -1.90 -4.07 -15.93
CA TYR A 18 -0.55 -3.64 -16.32
C TYR A 18 0.59 -4.28 -15.52
N VAL A 19 0.38 -4.58 -14.23
CA VAL A 19 1.44 -5.16 -13.39
C VAL A 19 1.55 -6.66 -13.63
N ASP A 20 0.41 -7.36 -13.65
CA ASP A 20 0.36 -8.82 -13.80
C ASP A 20 0.84 -9.25 -15.21
N SER A 21 0.68 -8.39 -16.21
CA SER A 21 1.24 -8.58 -17.56
C SER A 21 2.70 -8.16 -17.71
N GLY A 22 3.31 -7.56 -16.68
CA GLY A 22 4.70 -7.10 -16.67
C GLY A 22 4.96 -5.79 -17.41
N GLN A 23 3.91 -5.08 -17.86
CA GLN A 23 4.03 -3.80 -18.58
C GLN A 23 4.42 -2.64 -17.65
N VAL A 24 3.97 -2.68 -16.39
CA VAL A 24 4.21 -1.63 -15.39
C VAL A 24 4.81 -2.20 -14.12
N ARG A 25 5.81 -1.51 -13.59
CA ARG A 25 6.29 -1.73 -12.22
C ARG A 25 5.51 -0.81 -11.27
N PHE A 26 4.67 -1.39 -10.42
CA PHE A 26 3.95 -0.64 -9.39
C PHE A 26 4.74 -0.65 -8.08
N VAL A 27 5.12 0.52 -7.60
CA VAL A 27 5.87 0.71 -6.34
C VAL A 27 4.98 1.41 -5.33
N TYR A 28 4.81 0.78 -4.17
CA TYR A 28 4.17 1.37 -3.00
C TYR A 28 5.24 1.95 -2.06
N ARG A 29 4.98 3.12 -1.48
CA ARG A 29 5.77 3.67 -0.36
C ARG A 29 4.86 4.08 0.76
N HIS A 30 5.21 3.69 1.98
CA HIS A 30 4.41 4.01 3.16
C HIS A 30 4.46 5.50 3.45
N PHE A 31 3.31 6.08 3.80
CA PHE A 31 3.24 7.42 4.37
C PHE A 31 2.34 7.39 5.60
N ALA A 32 2.92 6.97 6.74
CA ALA A 32 2.21 6.57 7.95
C ALA A 32 2.10 7.73 8.96
N PHE A 33 1.38 8.78 8.59
CA PHE A 33 1.24 10.02 9.38
C PHE A 33 -0.05 10.10 10.22
N LEU A 34 -0.91 9.08 10.16
CA LEU A 34 -2.22 9.10 10.83
C LEU A 34 -2.17 8.59 12.28
N GLY A 35 -0.99 8.24 12.81
CA GLY A 35 -0.82 7.72 14.17
C GLY A 35 -0.51 6.23 14.19
N GLN A 36 -0.58 5.63 15.39
CA GLN A 36 -0.01 4.31 15.66
C GLN A 36 -0.59 3.20 14.77
N GLU A 37 -1.90 3.21 14.49
CA GLU A 37 -2.53 2.21 13.63
C GLU A 37 -2.03 2.28 12.18
N SER A 38 -1.70 3.48 11.67
CA SER A 38 -1.14 3.60 10.31
C SER A 38 0.27 3.02 10.22
N VAL A 39 1.07 3.19 11.28
CA VAL A 39 2.41 2.61 11.38
C VAL A 39 2.32 1.08 11.48
N TRP A 40 1.38 0.56 12.28
CA TRP A 40 1.17 -0.87 12.42
C TRP A 40 0.67 -1.52 11.13
N ALA A 41 -0.27 -0.89 10.43
CA ALA A 41 -0.75 -1.38 9.13
C ALA A 41 0.39 -1.43 8.10
N ALA A 42 1.26 -0.41 8.08
CA ALA A 42 2.43 -0.36 7.21
C ALA A 42 3.43 -1.50 7.50
N GLU A 43 3.81 -1.70 8.77
CA GLU A 43 4.70 -2.79 9.16
C GLU A 43 4.10 -4.18 8.90
N ALA A 44 2.81 -4.34 9.16
CA ALA A 44 2.10 -5.58 8.90
C ALA A 44 2.12 -5.94 7.40
N THR A 45 2.02 -4.93 6.53
CA THR A 45 2.14 -5.14 5.07
C THR A 45 3.56 -5.61 4.69
N GLU A 46 4.60 -5.05 5.31
CA GLU A 46 5.98 -5.50 5.10
C GLU A 46 6.24 -6.90 5.68
N CYS A 47 5.64 -7.25 6.82
CA CYS A 47 5.70 -8.61 7.36
C CYS A 47 5.03 -9.64 6.45
N ALA A 48 3.97 -9.27 5.74
CA ALA A 48 3.38 -10.13 4.71
C ALA A 48 4.27 -10.23 3.45
N ASP A 49 5.05 -9.19 3.14
CA ASP A 49 6.00 -9.20 2.02
C ASP A 49 7.15 -10.19 2.22
N GLU A 50 7.55 -10.47 3.47
CA GLU A 50 8.50 -11.56 3.76
C GLU A 50 8.02 -12.93 3.25
N GLN A 51 6.70 -13.08 3.07
CA GLN A 51 6.05 -14.28 2.56
C GLN A 51 5.60 -14.11 1.09
N GLY A 52 5.94 -12.99 0.44
CA GLY A 52 5.55 -12.67 -0.94
C GLY A 52 4.10 -12.22 -1.09
N ARG A 53 3.46 -11.76 -0.01
CA ARG A 53 2.00 -11.47 0.05
C ARG A 53 1.70 -9.99 0.35
N PHE A 54 2.60 -9.09 -0.05
CA PHE A 54 2.45 -7.64 0.14
C PHE A 54 1.10 -7.11 -0.37
N TRP A 55 0.76 -7.39 -1.64
CA TRP A 55 -0.43 -6.83 -2.28
C TRP A 55 -1.73 -7.41 -1.70
N ASP A 56 -1.72 -8.69 -1.34
CA ASP A 56 -2.90 -9.32 -0.71
C ASP A 56 -3.14 -8.73 0.69
N TYR A 57 -2.06 -8.48 1.44
CA TYR A 57 -2.16 -7.86 2.75
C TYR A 57 -2.52 -6.36 2.68
N HIS A 58 -1.99 -5.65 1.70
CA HIS A 58 -2.41 -4.29 1.36
C HIS A 58 -3.92 -4.23 1.09
N ASP A 59 -4.43 -5.15 0.27
CA ASP A 59 -5.83 -5.17 -0.14
C ASP A 59 -6.76 -5.51 1.02
N ILE A 60 -6.45 -6.53 1.83
CA ILE A 60 -7.29 -6.90 2.97
C ILE A 60 -7.37 -5.77 4.00
N LEU A 61 -6.31 -4.98 4.19
CA LEU A 61 -6.37 -3.80 5.05
C LEU A 61 -7.40 -2.79 4.53
N PHE A 62 -7.32 -2.40 3.25
CA PHE A 62 -8.25 -1.41 2.69
C PHE A 62 -9.69 -1.92 2.57
N ASP A 63 -9.89 -3.21 2.32
CA ASP A 63 -11.22 -3.85 2.34
C ASP A 63 -11.86 -3.77 3.74
N ASN A 64 -11.05 -3.93 4.79
CA ASN A 64 -11.50 -3.96 6.19
C ASN A 64 -11.32 -2.63 6.93
N TRP A 65 -11.05 -1.53 6.21
CA TRP A 65 -10.96 -0.22 6.83
C TRP A 65 -12.32 0.22 7.39
N ALA A 66 -12.38 0.44 8.71
CA ALA A 66 -13.59 0.87 9.42
C ALA A 66 -13.50 2.28 10.01
N GLY A 67 -12.34 2.93 9.92
CA GLY A 67 -12.05 4.24 10.53
C GLY A 67 -10.58 4.38 10.91
N THR A 68 -10.16 5.60 11.21
CA THR A 68 -8.78 5.91 11.60
C THR A 68 -8.65 5.89 13.13
N ASN A 69 -7.72 5.11 13.66
CA ASN A 69 -7.43 5.01 15.11
C ASN A 69 -8.64 4.62 15.98
N ILE A 70 -9.46 3.69 15.50
CA ILE A 70 -10.64 3.18 16.23
C ILE A 70 -10.48 1.73 16.70
N GLY A 71 -9.28 1.18 16.58
CA GLY A 71 -8.94 -0.21 16.88
C GLY A 71 -9.06 -1.14 15.68
N ALA A 72 -9.33 -0.65 14.47
CA ALA A 72 -9.48 -1.50 13.28
C ALA A 72 -8.17 -2.22 12.95
N TYR A 73 -7.02 -1.57 13.15
CA TYR A 73 -5.68 -2.13 12.91
C TYR A 73 -4.90 -2.37 14.20
N ASN A 74 -5.57 -2.91 15.23
CA ASN A 74 -4.88 -3.42 16.41
C ASN A 74 -4.15 -4.74 16.11
N TYR A 75 -3.28 -5.19 17.03
CA TYR A 75 -2.51 -6.43 16.92
C TYR A 75 -3.32 -7.64 16.48
N ASN A 76 -4.36 -7.96 17.24
CA ASN A 76 -5.14 -9.17 17.01
C ASN A 76 -5.83 -9.15 15.64
N ASN A 77 -6.28 -7.98 15.20
CA ASN A 77 -6.89 -7.84 13.87
C ASN A 77 -5.87 -8.03 12.76
N LEU A 78 -4.66 -7.49 12.89
CA LEU A 78 -3.60 -7.66 11.90
C LEU A 78 -3.15 -9.13 11.79
N ILE A 79 -2.97 -9.81 12.93
CA ILE A 79 -2.75 -11.26 12.94
C ILE A 79 -3.94 -12.01 12.31
N GLY A 80 -5.17 -11.58 12.59
CA GLY A 80 -6.38 -12.15 12.00
C GLY A 80 -6.42 -12.03 10.48
N PHE A 81 -5.98 -10.90 9.92
CA PHE A 81 -5.86 -10.72 8.47
C PHE A 81 -4.80 -11.63 7.86
N ALA A 82 -3.64 -11.79 8.52
CA ALA A 82 -2.62 -12.74 8.10
C ALA A 82 -3.18 -14.17 8.05
N ARG A 83 -3.98 -14.56 9.05
CA ARG A 83 -4.65 -15.86 9.08
C ARG A 83 -5.66 -16.04 7.95
N ILE A 84 -6.47 -15.03 7.65
CA ILE A 84 -7.44 -15.07 6.54
C ILE A 84 -6.72 -15.27 5.19
N LEU A 85 -5.53 -14.70 5.04
CA LEU A 85 -4.69 -14.83 3.85
C LEU A 85 -3.82 -16.10 3.84
N GLU A 86 -4.00 -16.98 4.83
CA GLU A 86 -3.26 -18.23 4.99
C GLU A 86 -1.73 -18.03 5.04
N LEU A 87 -1.29 -16.91 5.66
CA LEU A 87 0.12 -16.67 5.96
C LEU A 87 0.59 -17.54 7.13
N ASP A 88 1.90 -17.77 7.21
CA ASP A 88 2.53 -18.30 8.42
C ASP A 88 2.35 -17.29 9.57
N GLU A 89 1.45 -17.63 10.48
CA GLU A 89 1.06 -16.79 11.60
C GLU A 89 2.20 -16.56 12.58
N GLU A 90 3.06 -17.56 12.81
CA GLU A 90 4.18 -17.45 13.76
C GLU A 90 5.27 -16.53 13.21
N GLN A 91 5.64 -16.70 11.94
CA GLN A 91 6.57 -15.82 11.24
C GLN A 91 6.05 -14.38 11.23
N PHE A 92 4.78 -14.20 10.87
CA PHE A 92 4.15 -12.88 10.79
C PHE A 92 4.08 -12.21 12.16
N ALA A 93 3.62 -12.93 13.19
CA ALA A 93 3.52 -12.43 14.55
C ALA A 93 4.89 -12.02 15.12
N THR A 94 5.92 -12.82 14.84
CA THR A 94 7.30 -12.51 15.23
C THR A 94 7.77 -11.22 14.57
N CYS A 95 7.61 -11.09 13.25
CA CYS A 95 7.99 -9.89 12.51
C CYS A 95 7.32 -8.62 13.07
N LEU A 96 6.01 -8.69 13.34
CA LEU A 96 5.24 -7.55 13.84
C LEU A 96 5.61 -7.20 15.29
N ASN A 97 5.83 -8.20 16.15
CA ASN A 97 6.25 -8.02 17.55
C ASN A 97 7.64 -7.39 17.65
N GLU A 98 8.57 -7.81 16.79
CA GLU A 98 9.92 -7.26 16.72
C GLU A 98 9.96 -5.85 16.12
N ARG A 99 8.83 -5.36 15.58
CA ARG A 99 8.74 -4.04 14.93
C ARG A 99 9.77 -3.92 13.79
N ARG A 100 10.04 -5.04 13.10
CA ARG A 100 11.18 -5.21 12.21
C ARG A 100 11.26 -4.15 11.10
N TYR A 101 10.11 -3.64 10.68
CA TYR A 101 9.98 -2.68 9.58
C TYR A 101 9.70 -1.25 10.02
N VAL A 102 9.71 -0.93 11.33
CA VAL A 102 9.39 0.41 11.82
C VAL A 102 10.30 1.49 11.23
N ASP A 103 11.61 1.21 11.12
CA ASP A 103 12.58 2.16 10.57
C ASP A 103 12.39 2.35 9.06
N ARG A 104 11.98 1.31 8.33
CA ARG A 104 11.65 1.40 6.90
C ARG A 104 10.42 2.28 6.69
N VAL A 105 9.35 2.04 7.45
CA VAL A 105 8.12 2.83 7.41
C VAL A 105 8.39 4.30 7.74
N ARG A 106 9.22 4.56 8.76
CA ARG A 106 9.67 5.91 9.10
C ARG A 106 10.44 6.54 7.95
N SER A 107 11.41 5.82 7.38
CA SER A 107 12.24 6.32 6.28
C SER A 107 11.43 6.63 5.01
N ASP A 108 10.45 5.79 4.64
CA ASP A 108 9.56 6.06 3.51
C ASP A 108 8.71 7.31 3.76
N THR A 109 8.23 7.49 5.00
CA THR A 109 7.45 8.67 5.41
C THR A 109 8.29 9.95 5.31
N GLU A 110 9.49 9.95 5.90
CA GLU A 110 10.44 11.07 5.84
C GLU A 110 10.86 11.38 4.40
N PHE A 111 11.07 10.35 3.58
CA PHE A 111 11.39 10.53 2.16
C PHE A 111 10.25 11.24 1.43
N ALA A 112 9.00 10.85 1.66
CA ALA A 112 7.84 11.48 1.04
C ALA A 112 7.72 12.96 1.45
N GLU A 113 7.87 13.26 2.73
CA GLU A 113 7.83 14.63 3.27
C GLU A 113 8.93 15.52 2.67
N ASN A 114 10.16 15.02 2.64
CA ASN A 114 11.32 15.74 2.08
C ASN A 114 11.18 16.00 0.57
N ASN A 115 10.36 15.21 -0.12
CA ASN A 115 10.02 15.39 -1.54
C ASN A 115 8.69 16.13 -1.75
N GLY A 116 8.14 16.78 -0.71
CA GLY A 116 6.99 17.67 -0.81
C GLY A 116 5.63 16.96 -0.92
N VAL A 117 5.55 15.68 -0.56
CA VAL A 117 4.27 14.97 -0.45
C VAL A 117 3.56 15.46 0.82
N THR A 118 2.38 16.05 0.67
CA THR A 118 1.59 16.62 1.78
C THR A 118 0.23 15.96 1.98
N SER A 119 -0.12 15.00 1.13
CA SER A 119 -1.40 14.28 1.21
C SER A 119 -1.33 12.90 0.59
N THR A 120 -2.26 12.03 1.00
CA THR A 120 -2.39 10.68 0.47
C THR A 120 -3.74 10.46 -0.22
N PRO A 121 -3.78 9.65 -1.30
CA PRO A 121 -2.63 9.13 -2.02
C PRO A 121 -1.98 10.23 -2.87
N THR A 122 -0.68 10.09 -3.12
CA THR A 122 0.03 10.85 -4.15
C THR A 122 0.69 9.85 -5.08
N VAL A 123 0.28 9.86 -6.35
CA VAL A 123 0.65 8.84 -7.32
C VAL A 123 1.33 9.49 -8.51
N PHE A 124 2.37 8.83 -9.01
CA PHE A 124 3.14 9.27 -10.16
C PHE A 124 3.20 8.15 -11.20
N VAL A 125 3.12 8.51 -12.48
CA VAL A 125 3.42 7.64 -13.61
C VAL A 125 4.65 8.22 -14.29
N ASN A 126 5.78 7.51 -14.23
CA ASN A 126 7.09 7.96 -14.74
C ASN A 126 7.49 9.40 -14.33
N GLY A 127 7.13 9.81 -13.11
CA GLY A 127 7.44 11.14 -12.57
C GLY A 127 6.34 12.19 -12.77
N GLU A 128 5.33 11.90 -13.59
CA GLU A 128 4.17 12.78 -13.76
C GLU A 128 3.09 12.46 -12.73
N ARG A 129 2.66 13.48 -11.97
CA ARG A 129 1.65 13.30 -10.92
C ARG A 129 0.27 13.13 -11.55
N VAL A 130 -0.38 11.99 -11.28
CA VAL A 130 -1.77 11.72 -11.67
C VAL A 130 -2.66 11.88 -10.45
N ARG A 131 -3.82 12.53 -10.63
CA ARG A 131 -4.79 12.79 -9.55
C ARG A 131 -6.07 12.01 -9.78
N GLY A 132 -6.77 11.76 -8.69
CA GLY A 132 -8.05 11.05 -8.70
C GLY A 132 -7.93 9.67 -8.05
N VAL A 133 -9.08 9.00 -7.98
CA VAL A 133 -9.20 7.64 -7.43
C VAL A 133 -9.81 6.67 -8.45
N ASP A 134 -10.37 7.19 -9.55
CA ASP A 134 -10.92 6.41 -10.65
C ASP A 134 -9.80 5.91 -11.55
N PHE A 135 -10.01 4.76 -12.19
CA PHE A 135 -8.99 4.12 -13.03
C PHE A 135 -8.66 4.89 -14.32
N ALA A 136 -9.64 5.55 -14.96
CA ALA A 136 -9.47 6.11 -16.29
C ALA A 136 -8.30 7.12 -16.43
N PRO A 137 -8.12 8.11 -15.52
CA PRO A 137 -6.96 9.00 -15.58
C PRO A 137 -5.61 8.27 -15.49
N PHE A 138 -5.53 7.18 -14.71
CA PHE A 138 -4.30 6.39 -14.59
C PHE A 138 -4.06 5.53 -15.82
N ARG A 139 -5.11 4.92 -16.38
CA ARG A 139 -5.06 4.20 -17.65
C ARG A 139 -4.47 5.09 -18.75
N ASP A 140 -5.05 6.28 -18.94
CA ASP A 140 -4.64 7.21 -19.99
C ASP A 140 -3.18 7.65 -19.82
N ALA A 141 -2.74 7.91 -18.57
CA ALA A 141 -1.35 8.26 -18.27
C ALA A 141 -0.37 7.08 -18.50
N ILE A 142 -0.75 5.86 -18.10
CA ILE A 142 0.06 4.65 -18.32
C ILE A 142 0.20 4.36 -19.81
N GLU A 143 -0.89 4.39 -20.57
CA GLU A 143 -0.87 4.13 -22.01
C GLU A 143 -0.04 5.15 -22.76
N ALA A 144 -0.13 6.44 -22.40
CA ALA A 144 0.73 7.48 -22.95
C ALA A 144 2.22 7.21 -22.65
N ALA A 145 2.56 6.81 -21.42
CA ALA A 145 3.93 6.50 -21.02
C ALA A 145 4.51 5.25 -21.73
N LEU A 146 3.69 4.21 -21.92
CA LEU A 146 4.07 3.00 -22.65
C LEU A 146 4.31 3.27 -24.14
N ALA A 147 3.50 4.15 -24.75
CA ALA A 147 3.69 4.58 -26.13
C ALA A 147 4.98 5.39 -26.32
N ALA A 148 5.39 6.19 -25.33
CA ALA A 148 6.60 7.01 -25.40
C ALA A 148 7.91 6.23 -25.19
N THR A 149 7.84 4.96 -24.79
CA THR A 149 9.00 4.09 -24.54
C THR A 149 9.37 3.24 -25.78
N GLN A 150 8.55 3.31 -26.84
CA GLN A 150 8.78 2.67 -28.14
C GLN A 150 9.46 3.63 -29.12
#